data_AF-A0A7C3LMT9-F1
#
_entry.id   AF-A0A7C3LMT9-F1
#
_cell.length_a   1.000
_cell.length_b   1.000
_cell.length_c   1.000
_cell.angle_alpha   90.00
_cell.angle_beta   90.00
_cell.angle_gamma   90.00
#
_symmetry.space_group_name_H-M   'P 1'
#
loop_
_entity.id
_entity.type
_entity.pdbx_description
1 polymer ?
#
loop_
_entity_poly.entity_id
_entity_poly.type
_entity_poly.pdbx_seq_one_letter_code
_entity_poly.pdbx_strand_id
1 'polypeptide(L)'
;MVGCAGMSDHDAFLQAILENPDDDAPRLMYADWLTEHGDPRGEFIRIQIELARLEPGGRFEQLKEQEEALLRRHREDWIASVREMASKVEFSRGFISEVTLSPRHFKHAEALFRLTPVQHLVVHPVAGEVRELVRLVSSPVLGVLKGLTFLGTFLNGIALAALAASPHLRNLRRLCCSSTSLGPAEIDELTSGPGLCAIETLVLSYNRLGSEGLKKLFLCGHLGNLEYLNLSSNGIDCGGVEALAESPFLEGLKVLDLSRNQVSDRGVQALTQSRHLTRKTGINLYGNPVSRRVQASVSARFRGQIGF
;
A
#
# COMPACT_ATOMS: atom_id res chain seq x y z
N MET A 1 41.31 -7.20 25.48
CA MET A 1 39.91 -6.91 25.82
C MET A 1 39.49 -5.70 25.00
N VAL A 2 38.76 -5.95 23.92
CA VAL A 2 38.18 -4.90 23.07
C VAL A 2 36.95 -4.38 23.81
N GLY A 3 36.94 -3.10 24.16
CA GLY A 3 35.83 -2.48 24.88
C GLY A 3 34.57 -2.50 24.04
N CYS A 4 33.48 -3.05 24.60
CA CYS A 4 32.14 -2.78 24.12
C CYS A 4 31.90 -1.27 24.23
N ALA A 5 31.89 -0.57 23.10
CA ALA A 5 31.38 0.81 23.07
C ALA A 5 29.92 0.74 23.53
N GLY A 6 29.62 1.35 24.67
CA GLY A 6 28.26 1.39 25.22
C GLY A 6 27.32 2.05 24.22
N MET A 7 26.24 1.36 23.88
CA MET A 7 25.13 1.90 23.11
C MET A 7 24.61 3.16 23.82
N SER A 8 24.47 4.28 23.10
CA SER A 8 23.91 5.48 23.70
C SER A 8 22.42 5.30 23.97
N ASP A 9 21.84 6.04 24.92
CA ASP A 9 20.39 6.00 25.19
C ASP A 9 19.58 6.31 23.92
N HIS A 10 20.08 7.22 23.08
CA HIS A 10 19.53 7.53 21.76
C HIS A 10 19.48 6.28 20.85
N ASP A 11 20.57 5.54 20.75
CA ASP A 11 20.67 4.36 19.91
C ASP A 11 19.73 3.25 20.40
N ALA A 12 19.57 3.10 21.72
CA ALA A 12 18.66 2.13 22.32
C ALA A 12 17.20 2.45 22.00
N PHE A 13 16.78 3.72 22.10
CA PHE A 13 15.44 4.14 21.69
C PHE A 13 15.19 3.90 20.19
N LEU A 14 16.15 4.30 19.35
CA LEU A 14 16.03 4.11 17.91
C LEU A 14 15.91 2.62 17.55
N GLN A 15 16.72 1.76 18.17
CA GLN A 15 16.65 0.32 17.97
C GLN A 15 15.28 -0.24 18.36
N ALA A 16 14.73 0.13 19.52
CA ALA A 16 13.41 -0.33 19.95
C ALA A 16 12.29 0.08 18.96
N ILE A 17 12.40 1.28 18.38
CA ILE A 17 11.47 1.80 17.36
C ILE A 17 11.60 1.05 16.03
N LEU A 18 12.83 0.69 15.63
CA LEU A 18 13.10 -0.09 14.42
C LEU A 18 12.58 -1.53 14.55
N GLU A 19 12.72 -2.14 15.72
CA GLU A 19 12.22 -3.49 16.01
C GLU A 19 10.70 -3.55 16.11
N ASN A 20 10.06 -2.48 16.60
CA ASN A 20 8.62 -2.39 16.79
C ASN A 20 8.04 -1.15 16.07
N PRO A 21 7.99 -1.15 14.73
CA PRO A 21 7.64 0.04 13.96
C PRO A 21 6.16 0.46 14.07
N ASP A 22 5.30 -0.39 14.65
CA ASP A 22 3.89 -0.06 14.89
C ASP A 22 3.58 0.38 16.32
N ASP A 23 4.52 0.18 17.25
CA ASP A 23 4.29 0.45 18.65
C ASP A 23 4.55 1.92 18.98
N ASP A 24 3.52 2.60 19.49
CA ASP A 24 3.63 4.00 19.89
C ASP A 24 4.40 4.15 21.21
N ALA A 25 4.49 3.10 22.05
CA ALA A 25 5.16 3.18 23.36
C ALA A 25 6.65 3.56 23.26
N PRO A 26 7.52 2.87 22.49
CA PRO A 26 8.93 3.27 22.37
C PRO A 26 9.09 4.65 21.72
N ARG A 27 8.14 5.06 20.86
CA ARG A 27 8.14 6.39 20.24
C ARG A 27 7.83 7.49 21.24
N LEU A 28 6.86 7.28 22.12
CA LEU A 28 6.49 8.25 23.16
C LEU A 28 7.61 8.38 24.20
N MET A 29 8.23 7.28 24.62
CA MET A 29 9.40 7.33 25.51
C MET A 29 10.56 8.11 24.88
N TYR A 30 10.83 7.88 23.59
CA TYR A 30 11.83 8.64 22.87
C TYR A 30 11.45 10.12 22.71
N ALA A 31 10.17 10.42 22.50
CA ALA A 31 9.67 11.79 22.42
C ALA A 31 9.86 12.57 23.75
N ASP A 32 9.67 11.90 24.89
CA ASP A 32 9.95 12.45 26.22
C ASP A 32 11.43 12.78 26.35
N TRP A 33 12.30 11.82 26.05
CA TRP A 33 13.75 12.03 26.05
C TRP A 33 14.17 13.18 25.13
N LEU A 34 13.67 13.23 23.89
CA LEU A 34 13.97 14.32 22.94
C LEU A 34 13.54 15.69 23.47
N THR A 35 12.38 15.76 24.11
CA THR A 35 11.85 17.01 24.65
C THR A 35 12.70 17.51 25.82
N GLU A 36 13.14 16.61 26.69
CA GLU A 36 14.07 16.94 27.79
C GLU A 36 15.42 17.46 27.27
N HIS A 37 15.82 17.03 26.07
CA HIS A 37 17.04 17.48 25.40
C HIS A 37 16.84 18.65 24.44
N GLY A 38 15.63 19.24 24.41
CA GLY A 38 15.31 20.40 23.58
C GLY A 38 15.19 20.12 22.08
N ASP A 39 15.03 18.85 21.68
CA ASP A 39 14.82 18.47 20.28
C ASP A 39 13.33 18.57 19.90
N PRO A 40 12.97 19.41 18.91
CA PRO A 40 11.59 19.62 18.47
C PRO A 40 10.93 18.35 17.90
N ARG A 41 11.71 17.31 17.57
CA ARG A 41 11.19 16.04 17.09
C ARG A 41 10.34 15.32 18.14
N GLY A 42 10.57 15.57 19.43
CA GLY A 42 9.73 15.02 20.50
C GLY A 42 8.28 15.51 20.42
N GLU A 43 8.07 16.81 20.20
CA GLU A 43 6.75 17.37 19.95
C GLU A 43 6.13 16.79 18.68
N PHE A 44 6.91 16.72 17.60
CA PHE A 44 6.47 16.18 16.31
C PHE A 44 5.97 14.72 16.40
N ILE A 45 6.68 13.85 17.13
CA ILE A 45 6.25 12.46 17.37
C ILE A 45 4.88 12.43 18.03
N ARG A 46 4.66 13.20 19.11
CA ARG A 46 3.40 13.20 19.84
C ARG A 46 2.25 13.70 18.98
N ILE A 47 2.47 14.78 18.22
CA ILE A 47 1.47 15.33 17.28
C ILE A 47 1.06 14.27 16.25
N GLN A 48 2.02 13.60 15.60
CA GLN A 48 1.68 12.60 14.59
C GLN A 48 1.00 11.35 15.18
N ILE A 49 1.34 10.94 16.41
CA ILE A 49 0.65 9.85 17.12
C ILE A 49 -0.78 10.23 17.49
N GLU A 50 -1.01 11.46 17.97
CA GLU A 50 -2.36 11.96 18.28
C GLU A 50 -3.20 12.08 17.00
N LEU A 51 -2.66 12.68 15.94
CA LEU A 51 -3.31 12.80 14.63
C LEU A 51 -3.74 11.44 14.07
N ALA A 52 -2.94 10.39 14.25
CA ALA A 52 -3.24 9.05 13.76
C ALA A 52 -4.48 8.40 14.44
N ARG A 53 -4.97 8.97 15.55
CA ARG A 53 -6.11 8.46 16.32
C ARG A 53 -7.33 9.38 16.26
N LEU A 54 -7.19 10.57 15.69
CA LEU A 54 -8.25 11.58 15.66
C LEU A 54 -9.07 11.49 14.37
N GLU A 55 -10.37 11.65 14.53
CA GLU A 55 -11.27 11.93 13.41
C GLU A 55 -11.11 13.38 12.94
N PRO A 56 -11.36 13.68 11.65
CA PRO A 56 -11.33 15.05 11.13
C PRO A 56 -12.24 16.00 11.93
N GLY A 57 -11.72 17.17 12.30
CA GLY A 57 -12.42 18.15 13.13
C GLY A 57 -11.47 19.23 13.68
N GLY A 58 -11.97 20.12 14.53
CA GLY A 58 -11.20 21.31 14.96
C GLY A 58 -9.84 20.99 15.61
N ARG A 59 -9.77 19.94 16.45
CA ARG A 59 -8.50 19.50 17.06
C ARG A 59 -7.54 18.91 16.03
N PHE A 60 -8.06 18.14 15.08
CA PHE A 60 -7.27 17.57 13.98
C PHE A 60 -6.63 18.68 13.14
N GLU A 61 -7.41 19.69 12.73
CA GLU A 61 -6.88 20.80 11.91
C GLU A 61 -5.84 21.62 12.67
N GLN A 62 -6.06 21.89 13.95
CA GLN A 62 -5.08 22.57 14.79
C GLN A 62 -3.74 21.81 14.85
N LEU A 63 -3.80 20.50 15.05
CA LEU A 63 -2.60 19.66 15.08
C LEU A 63 -1.93 19.55 13.72
N LYS A 64 -2.70 19.55 12.62
CA LYS A 64 -2.16 19.60 11.26
C LYS A 64 -1.40 20.87 10.98
N GLU A 65 -1.93 22.03 11.39
CA GLU A 65 -1.21 23.30 11.28
C GLU A 65 0.12 23.28 12.06
N GLN A 66 0.13 22.68 13.26
CA GLN A 66 1.34 22.52 14.07
C GLN A 66 2.35 21.55 13.44
N GLU A 67 1.89 20.40 12.95
CA GLU A 67 2.69 19.43 12.20
C GLU A 67 3.39 20.08 11.01
N GLU A 68 2.64 20.82 10.20
CA GLU A 68 3.15 21.53 9.02
C GLU A 68 4.14 22.63 9.41
N ALA A 69 3.91 23.34 10.51
CA ALA A 69 4.85 24.34 11.02
C ALA A 69 6.19 23.72 11.44
N LEU A 70 6.17 22.57 12.11
CA LEU A 70 7.37 21.83 12.50
C LEU A 70 8.12 21.32 11.26
N LEU A 71 7.41 20.69 10.32
CA LEU A 71 8.01 20.20 9.07
C LEU A 71 8.64 21.34 8.26
N ARG A 72 7.97 22.49 8.13
CA ARG A 72 8.53 23.66 7.43
C ARG A 72 9.85 24.14 8.03
N ARG A 73 10.06 23.97 9.34
CA ARG A 73 11.25 24.45 10.05
C ARG A 73 12.36 23.42 10.11
N HIS A 74 12.03 22.15 10.36
CA HIS A 74 13.01 21.13 10.80
C HIS A 74 13.19 19.97 9.82
N ARG A 75 12.37 19.88 8.77
CA ARG A 75 12.40 18.74 7.84
C ARG A 75 13.80 18.48 7.27
N GLU A 76 14.51 19.52 6.86
CA GLU A 76 15.82 19.37 6.21
C GLU A 76 16.88 18.75 7.13
N ASP A 77 16.82 19.05 8.42
CA ASP A 77 17.69 18.46 9.45
C ASP A 77 17.31 17.00 9.69
N TRP A 78 16.01 16.71 9.81
CA TRP A 78 15.52 15.35 10.07
C TRP A 78 15.75 14.37 8.92
N ILE A 79 15.88 14.85 7.68
CA ILE A 79 16.18 14.01 6.52
C ILE A 79 17.67 13.97 6.15
N ALA A 80 18.53 14.71 6.85
CA ALA A 80 19.92 14.92 6.44
C ALA A 80 20.69 13.61 6.22
N SER A 81 20.49 12.61 7.10
CA SER A 81 21.16 11.30 7.02
C SER A 81 20.69 10.40 5.88
N VAL A 82 19.50 10.67 5.32
CA VAL A 82 18.87 9.85 4.27
C VAL A 82 18.68 10.58 2.95
N ARG A 83 19.05 11.87 2.87
CA ARG A 83 18.79 12.76 1.73
C ARG A 83 19.29 12.19 0.41
N GLU A 84 20.48 11.59 0.41
CA GLU A 84 21.10 10.98 -0.77
C GLU A 84 20.66 9.52 -1.00
N MET A 85 19.85 8.96 -0.10
CA MET A 85 19.41 7.57 -0.13
C MET A 85 17.99 7.38 -0.68
N ALA A 86 17.20 8.44 -0.83
CA ALA A 86 15.84 8.39 -1.35
C ALA A 86 15.48 9.66 -2.13
N SER A 87 14.62 9.55 -3.15
CA SER A 87 14.18 10.72 -3.92
C SER A 87 13.09 11.52 -3.20
N LYS A 88 12.30 10.86 -2.35
CA LYS A 88 11.23 11.47 -1.56
C LYS A 88 11.07 10.66 -0.28
N VAL A 89 10.68 11.34 0.79
CA VAL A 89 10.38 10.73 2.10
C VAL A 89 9.14 11.37 2.69
N GLU A 90 8.33 10.56 3.37
CA GLU A 90 7.17 11.01 4.15
C GLU A 90 7.28 10.55 5.60
N PHE A 91 6.85 11.42 6.51
CA PHE A 91 6.89 11.18 7.94
C PHE A 91 5.56 10.60 8.44
N SER A 92 5.65 9.59 9.29
CA SER A 92 4.54 9.11 10.11
C SER A 92 5.04 8.78 11.51
N ARG A 93 4.25 9.11 12.53
CA ARG A 93 4.57 8.92 13.95
C ARG A 93 5.99 9.41 14.33
N GLY A 94 6.42 10.50 13.71
CA GLY A 94 7.69 11.20 13.92
C GLY A 94 8.92 10.64 13.19
N PHE A 95 8.74 9.65 12.32
CA PHE A 95 9.82 8.99 11.59
C PHE A 95 9.51 8.88 10.10
N ILE A 96 10.56 8.72 9.29
CA ILE A 96 10.39 8.42 7.87
C ILE A 96 9.81 7.01 7.78
N SER A 97 8.58 6.93 7.30
CA SER A 97 7.80 5.69 7.23
C SER A 97 7.55 5.26 5.78
N GLU A 98 7.57 6.22 4.85
CA GLU A 98 7.51 5.97 3.43
C GLU A 98 8.70 6.59 2.74
N VAL A 99 9.31 5.83 1.84
CA VAL A 99 10.44 6.28 1.03
C VAL A 99 10.16 5.98 -0.42
N THR A 100 10.48 6.94 -1.28
CA THR A 100 10.49 6.73 -2.72
C THR A 100 11.92 6.50 -3.19
N LEU A 101 12.15 5.35 -3.82
CA LEU A 101 13.42 5.00 -4.42
C LEU A 101 13.32 5.07 -5.94
N SER A 102 14.37 5.63 -6.53
CA SER A 102 14.66 5.51 -7.95
C SER A 102 15.86 4.58 -8.12
N PRO A 103 16.16 4.08 -9.32
CA PRO A 103 17.11 2.98 -9.47
C PRO A 103 18.51 3.26 -8.91
N ARG A 104 18.99 4.51 -9.04
CA ARG A 104 20.27 4.97 -8.43
C ARG A 104 20.34 4.83 -6.91
N HIS A 105 19.20 4.78 -6.23
CA HIS A 105 19.09 4.68 -4.78
C HIS A 105 18.97 3.23 -4.28
N PHE A 106 18.73 2.24 -5.15
CA PHE A 106 18.48 0.86 -4.71
C PHE A 106 19.65 0.27 -3.92
N LYS A 107 20.88 0.65 -4.27
CA LYS A 107 22.11 0.28 -3.53
C LYS A 107 22.13 0.78 -2.07
N HIS A 108 21.33 1.79 -1.73
CA HIS A 108 21.24 2.35 -0.39
C HIS A 108 20.07 1.81 0.42
N ALA A 109 19.18 1.01 -0.17
CA ALA A 109 17.95 0.54 0.48
C ALA A 109 18.23 -0.12 1.84
N GLU A 110 19.19 -1.02 1.93
CA GLU A 110 19.51 -1.69 3.20
C GLU A 110 20.05 -0.73 4.27
N ALA A 111 20.83 0.28 3.88
CA ALA A 111 21.34 1.28 4.81
C ALA A 111 20.21 2.19 5.33
N LEU A 112 19.32 2.61 4.43
CA LEU A 112 18.16 3.43 4.74
C LEU A 112 17.26 2.78 5.80
N PHE A 113 16.99 1.49 5.66
CA PHE A 113 16.09 0.73 6.55
C PHE A 113 16.71 0.47 7.94
N ARG A 114 18.03 0.63 8.09
CA ARG A 114 18.70 0.60 9.41
C ARG A 114 18.65 1.93 10.14
N LEU A 115 18.34 3.02 9.44
CA LEU A 115 18.33 4.38 10.02
C LEU A 115 16.93 4.83 10.41
N THR A 116 15.88 4.24 9.83
CA THR A 116 14.52 4.72 10.04
C THR A 116 13.49 3.60 9.79
N PRO A 117 12.37 3.56 10.56
CA PRO A 117 11.35 2.51 10.48
C PRO A 117 10.48 2.63 9.23
N VAL A 118 11.08 2.39 8.05
CA VAL A 118 10.37 2.38 6.78
C VAL A 118 9.39 1.21 6.74
N GLN A 119 8.12 1.51 6.48
CA GLN A 119 7.04 0.53 6.32
C GLN A 119 6.44 0.53 4.91
N HIS A 120 6.64 1.61 4.15
CA HIS A 120 6.13 1.76 2.79
C HIS A 120 7.26 2.10 1.82
N LEU A 121 7.40 1.30 0.77
CA LEU A 121 8.37 1.54 -0.29
C LEU A 121 7.64 1.92 -1.59
N VAL A 122 7.97 3.07 -2.13
CA VAL A 122 7.53 3.51 -3.45
C VAL A 122 8.70 3.38 -4.42
N VAL A 123 8.49 2.69 -5.53
CA VAL A 123 9.47 2.52 -6.59
C VAL A 123 9.05 3.37 -7.78
N HIS A 124 9.88 4.35 -8.12
CA HIS A 124 9.71 5.18 -9.31
C HIS A 124 10.04 4.41 -10.59
N PRO A 125 9.55 4.88 -11.76
CA PRO A 125 9.75 4.22 -13.04
C PRO A 125 11.20 3.82 -13.29
N VAL A 126 11.39 2.53 -13.53
CA VAL A 126 12.67 1.91 -13.82
C VAL A 126 12.78 1.74 -15.33
N ALA A 127 13.30 2.74 -16.06
CA ALA A 127 13.52 2.59 -17.49
C ALA A 127 14.73 1.66 -17.73
N GLY A 128 14.47 0.37 -17.94
CA GLY A 128 15.48 -0.60 -18.40
C GLY A 128 16.33 -1.28 -17.31
N GLU A 129 16.16 -0.96 -16.02
CA GLU A 129 16.95 -1.57 -14.93
C GLU A 129 16.22 -2.73 -14.21
N VAL A 130 15.71 -3.69 -14.98
CA VAL A 130 15.02 -4.89 -14.44
C VAL A 130 15.89 -5.63 -13.43
N ARG A 131 17.22 -5.67 -13.63
CA ARG A 131 18.15 -6.36 -12.74
C ARG A 131 18.18 -5.77 -11.33
N GLU A 132 18.19 -4.44 -11.22
CA GLU A 132 18.23 -3.78 -9.91
C GLU A 132 16.87 -3.89 -9.22
N LEU A 133 15.78 -3.85 -9.99
CA LEU A 133 14.45 -4.15 -9.48
C LEU A 133 14.36 -5.57 -8.90
N VAL A 134 14.86 -6.58 -9.62
CA VAL A 134 14.89 -7.98 -9.16
C VAL A 134 15.70 -8.12 -7.88
N ARG A 135 16.85 -7.43 -7.76
CA ARG A 135 17.65 -7.41 -6.53
C ARG A 135 16.88 -6.80 -5.36
N LEU A 136 16.22 -5.67 -5.59
CA LEU A 136 15.42 -4.99 -4.58
C LEU A 136 14.29 -5.90 -4.08
N VAL A 137 13.54 -6.55 -4.99
CA VAL A 137 12.43 -7.43 -4.60
C VAL A 137 12.87 -8.78 -4.03
N SER A 138 14.16 -9.11 -4.14
CA SER A 138 14.76 -10.28 -3.49
C SER A 138 15.43 -9.93 -2.16
N SER A 139 15.50 -8.65 -1.80
CA SER A 139 16.23 -8.20 -0.61
C SER A 139 15.42 -8.46 0.68
N PRO A 140 16.08 -8.83 1.79
CA PRO A 140 15.44 -8.99 3.09
C PRO A 140 14.73 -7.73 3.62
N VAL A 141 15.03 -6.55 3.07
CA VAL A 141 14.36 -5.28 3.45
C VAL A 141 12.86 -5.31 3.20
N LEU A 142 12.38 -6.13 2.25
CA LEU A 142 10.94 -6.34 2.07
C LEU A 142 10.28 -7.00 3.28
N GLY A 143 11.05 -7.71 4.10
CA GLY A 143 10.57 -8.42 5.29
C GLY A 143 9.96 -7.52 6.35
N VAL A 144 10.29 -6.23 6.37
CA VAL A 144 9.74 -5.25 7.31
C VAL A 144 8.68 -4.35 6.68
N LEU A 145 8.46 -4.47 5.37
CA LEU A 145 7.50 -3.62 4.67
C LEU A 145 6.07 -4.12 4.86
N LYS A 146 5.18 -3.14 5.01
CA LYS A 146 3.73 -3.31 4.99
C LYS A 146 3.10 -2.89 3.68
N GLY A 147 3.75 -2.00 2.92
CA GLY A 147 3.30 -1.74 1.57
C GLY A 147 4.40 -1.43 0.57
N LEU A 148 4.07 -1.75 -0.68
CA LEU A 148 4.94 -1.64 -1.83
C LEU A 148 4.13 -1.05 -2.98
N THR A 149 4.63 0.05 -3.53
CA THR A 149 3.99 0.78 -4.62
C THR A 149 4.95 0.91 -5.79
N PHE A 150 4.53 0.46 -6.97
CA PHE A 150 5.22 0.68 -8.23
C PHE A 150 4.50 1.79 -8.99
N LEU A 151 5.11 2.97 -9.10
CA LEU A 151 4.54 4.09 -9.85
C LEU A 151 5.05 4.06 -11.27
N GLY A 152 4.16 3.81 -12.25
CA GLY A 152 4.49 3.91 -13.67
C GLY A 152 5.70 3.07 -14.10
N THR A 153 5.99 2.00 -13.35
CA THR A 153 7.11 1.10 -13.61
C THR A 153 6.61 -0.02 -14.50
N PHE A 154 7.26 -0.24 -15.64
CA PHE A 154 6.93 -1.40 -16.46
C PHE A 154 7.37 -2.68 -15.73
N LEU A 155 6.40 -3.42 -15.20
CA LEU A 155 6.63 -4.68 -14.51
C LEU A 155 6.50 -5.81 -15.54
N ASN A 156 7.64 -6.26 -16.07
CA ASN A 156 7.66 -7.43 -16.93
C ASN A 156 7.52 -8.74 -16.12
N GLY A 157 7.23 -9.85 -16.80
CA GLY A 157 7.06 -11.15 -16.15
C GLY A 157 8.26 -11.61 -15.31
N ILE A 158 9.49 -11.19 -15.63
CA ILE A 158 10.68 -11.52 -14.82
C ILE A 158 10.63 -10.83 -13.44
N ALA A 159 10.34 -9.52 -13.42
CA ALA A 159 10.22 -8.78 -12.17
C ALA A 159 9.03 -9.27 -11.32
N LEU A 160 7.91 -9.60 -11.97
CA LEU A 160 6.73 -10.12 -11.29
C LEU A 160 6.95 -11.52 -10.73
N ALA A 161 7.60 -12.41 -11.48
CA ALA A 161 7.98 -13.74 -10.99
C ALA A 161 8.94 -13.63 -9.79
N ALA A 162 9.93 -12.72 -9.86
CA ALA A 162 10.83 -12.46 -8.74
C ALA A 162 10.08 -11.93 -7.51
N LEU A 163 9.11 -11.03 -7.71
CA LEU A 163 8.26 -10.53 -6.64
C LEU A 163 7.41 -11.66 -6.03
N ALA A 164 6.71 -12.44 -6.85
CA ALA A 164 5.84 -13.54 -6.42
C ALA A 164 6.61 -14.64 -5.67
N ALA A 165 7.85 -14.91 -6.08
CA ALA A 165 8.74 -15.89 -5.44
C ALA A 165 9.47 -15.35 -4.20
N SER A 166 9.36 -14.05 -3.88
CA SER A 166 10.11 -13.45 -2.78
C SER A 166 9.64 -13.99 -1.41
N PRO A 167 10.54 -14.60 -0.61
CA PRO A 167 10.18 -15.15 0.70
C PRO A 167 9.94 -14.05 1.76
N HIS A 168 10.23 -12.80 1.41
CA HIS A 168 10.22 -11.66 2.34
C HIS A 168 8.89 -10.90 2.35
N LEU A 169 7.93 -11.23 1.48
CA LEU A 169 6.65 -10.52 1.37
C LEU A 169 5.59 -10.87 2.43
N ARG A 170 5.90 -11.75 3.39
CA ARG A 170 4.95 -12.23 4.42
C ARG A 170 4.26 -11.13 5.24
N ASN A 171 4.89 -9.97 5.36
CA ASN A 171 4.37 -8.82 6.11
C ASN A 171 3.68 -7.79 5.22
N LEU A 172 3.74 -7.96 3.89
CA LEU A 172 3.13 -7.05 2.94
C LEU A 172 1.61 -7.13 3.06
N ARG A 173 0.98 -5.98 3.34
CA ARG A 173 -0.47 -5.81 3.41
C ARG A 173 -1.02 -5.03 2.23
N ARG A 174 -0.20 -4.14 1.66
CA ARG A 174 -0.58 -3.27 0.56
C ARG A 174 0.34 -3.44 -0.64
N LEU A 175 -0.23 -3.78 -1.79
CA LEU A 175 0.47 -3.79 -3.06
C LEU A 175 -0.24 -2.86 -4.05
N CYS A 176 0.50 -1.89 -4.59
CA CYS A 176 0.01 -0.98 -5.61
C CYS A 176 0.86 -1.10 -6.87
N CYS A 177 0.25 -1.52 -7.97
CA CYS A 177 0.87 -1.67 -9.29
C CYS A 177 0.07 -0.91 -10.35
N SER A 178 -0.35 0.31 -10.04
CA SER A 178 -1.13 1.14 -10.97
C SER A 178 -0.30 1.60 -12.17
N SER A 179 -0.89 1.54 -13.37
CA SER A 179 -0.24 1.97 -14.61
C SER A 179 1.10 1.26 -14.88
N THR A 180 1.17 -0.04 -14.59
CA THR A 180 2.39 -0.85 -14.78
C THR A 180 2.33 -1.76 -16.03
N SER A 181 1.29 -1.58 -16.85
CA SER A 181 1.02 -2.32 -18.09
C SER A 181 0.75 -3.81 -17.89
N LEU A 182 0.19 -4.20 -16.74
CA LEU A 182 -0.15 -5.60 -16.46
C LEU A 182 -1.25 -6.10 -17.39
N GLY A 183 -1.02 -7.24 -18.02
CA GLY A 183 -2.02 -8.01 -18.76
C GLY A 183 -2.35 -9.34 -18.07
N PRO A 184 -3.13 -10.21 -18.72
CA PRO A 184 -3.47 -11.52 -18.19
C PRO A 184 -2.28 -12.45 -17.94
N ALA A 185 -1.16 -12.30 -18.66
CA ALA A 185 0.04 -13.11 -18.44
C ALA A 185 0.76 -12.66 -17.16
N GLU A 186 0.90 -11.34 -17.00
CA GLU A 186 1.50 -10.71 -15.82
C GLU A 186 0.76 -11.03 -14.52
N ILE A 187 -0.57 -11.21 -14.58
CA ILE A 187 -1.33 -11.68 -13.42
C ILE A 187 -1.02 -13.13 -13.07
N ASP A 188 -0.82 -14.03 -14.03
CA ASP A 188 -0.40 -15.40 -13.73
C ASP A 188 0.97 -15.39 -13.03
N GLU A 189 1.91 -14.60 -13.52
CA GLU A 189 3.23 -14.48 -12.90
C GLU A 189 3.14 -13.90 -11.48
N LEU A 190 2.38 -12.81 -11.29
CA LEU A 190 2.18 -12.19 -9.99
C LEU A 190 1.52 -13.14 -8.97
N THR A 191 0.64 -14.03 -9.45
CA THR A 191 -0.13 -14.94 -8.60
C THR A 191 0.44 -16.35 -8.48
N SER A 192 1.56 -16.62 -9.15
CA SER A 192 2.24 -17.92 -9.16
C SER A 192 2.88 -18.33 -7.83
N GLY A 193 3.07 -17.38 -6.90
CA GLY A 193 3.78 -17.60 -5.64
C GLY A 193 2.95 -17.26 -4.40
N PRO A 194 3.35 -17.78 -3.22
CA PRO A 194 2.60 -17.60 -1.98
C PRO A 194 2.77 -16.21 -1.34
N GLY A 195 3.64 -15.35 -1.88
CA GLY A 195 4.04 -14.08 -1.27
C GLY A 195 2.91 -13.07 -1.05
N LEU A 196 1.74 -13.27 -1.68
CA LEU A 196 0.58 -12.37 -1.57
C LEU A 196 -0.47 -12.82 -0.54
N CYS A 197 -0.18 -13.87 0.25
CA CYS A 197 -1.14 -14.46 1.19
C CYS A 197 -1.67 -13.51 2.26
N ALA A 198 -0.91 -12.47 2.61
CA ALA A 198 -1.25 -11.52 3.65
C ALA A 198 -1.76 -10.16 3.10
N ILE A 199 -1.98 -10.05 1.79
CA ILE A 199 -2.43 -8.80 1.17
C ILE A 199 -3.87 -8.49 1.59
N GLU A 200 -4.06 -7.30 2.13
CA GLU A 200 -5.34 -6.71 2.52
C GLU A 200 -5.79 -5.65 1.50
N THR A 201 -4.84 -4.96 0.86
CA THR A 201 -5.09 -3.90 -0.13
C THR A 201 -4.33 -4.18 -1.42
N LEU A 202 -5.06 -4.36 -2.52
CA LEU A 202 -4.49 -4.56 -3.84
C LEU A 202 -5.01 -3.51 -4.82
N VAL A 203 -4.10 -2.72 -5.39
CA VAL A 203 -4.41 -1.67 -6.35
C VAL A 203 -3.76 -1.98 -7.68
N LEU A 204 -4.58 -2.28 -8.69
CA LEU A 204 -4.17 -2.65 -10.04
C LEU A 204 -4.79 -1.72 -11.09
N SER A 205 -5.14 -0.49 -10.72
CA SER A 205 -5.82 0.45 -11.62
C SER A 205 -4.97 0.84 -12.84
N TYR A 206 -5.65 1.22 -13.93
CA TYR A 206 -5.01 1.66 -15.17
C TYR A 206 -4.05 0.62 -15.80
N ASN A 207 -4.44 -0.66 -15.76
CA ASN A 207 -3.73 -1.75 -16.45
C ASN A 207 -4.61 -2.32 -17.57
N ARG A 208 -4.26 -3.49 -18.11
CA ARG A 208 -4.95 -4.15 -19.23
C ARG A 208 -5.32 -5.59 -18.87
N LEU A 209 -5.78 -5.78 -17.63
CA LEU A 209 -6.15 -7.11 -17.12
C LEU A 209 -7.24 -7.77 -17.96
N GLY A 210 -8.26 -7.00 -18.35
CA GLY A 210 -9.46 -7.53 -18.97
C GLY A 210 -10.16 -8.60 -18.10
N SER A 211 -11.17 -9.24 -18.67
CA SER A 211 -11.93 -10.29 -17.98
C SER A 211 -11.12 -11.56 -17.74
N GLU A 212 -10.15 -11.87 -18.60
CA GLU A 212 -9.26 -13.03 -18.43
C GLU A 212 -8.27 -12.84 -17.27
N GLY A 213 -7.62 -11.68 -17.17
CA GLY A 213 -6.76 -11.37 -16.03
C GLY A 213 -7.54 -11.33 -14.72
N LEU A 214 -8.78 -10.83 -14.75
CA LEU A 214 -9.65 -10.84 -13.58
C LEU A 214 -9.96 -12.26 -13.08
N LYS A 215 -10.32 -13.18 -13.99
CA LYS A 215 -10.57 -14.59 -13.64
C LYS A 215 -9.33 -15.21 -12.99
N LYS A 216 -8.15 -15.01 -13.58
CA LYS A 216 -6.88 -15.52 -13.05
C LYS A 216 -6.58 -15.00 -11.65
N LEU A 217 -6.79 -13.70 -11.42
CA LEU A 217 -6.61 -13.08 -10.10
C LEU A 217 -7.46 -13.75 -9.02
N PHE A 218 -8.66 -14.22 -9.34
CA PHE A 218 -9.53 -14.90 -8.37
C PHE A 218 -9.40 -16.42 -8.37
N LEU A 219 -8.64 -17.00 -9.29
CA LEU A 219 -8.27 -18.41 -9.21
C LEU A 219 -7.05 -18.62 -8.31
N CYS A 220 -6.29 -17.57 -8.01
CA CYS A 220 -5.17 -17.67 -7.10
C CYS A 220 -5.67 -17.81 -5.66
N GLY A 221 -5.41 -18.96 -5.04
CA GLY A 221 -5.85 -19.27 -3.66
C GLY A 221 -5.19 -18.43 -2.56
N HIS A 222 -4.58 -17.30 -2.90
CA HIS A 222 -3.70 -16.53 -2.03
C HIS A 222 -4.29 -15.19 -1.57
N LEU A 223 -5.43 -14.72 -2.11
CA LEU A 223 -6.01 -13.42 -1.73
C LEU A 223 -7.08 -13.50 -0.63
N GLY A 224 -6.97 -14.46 0.30
CA GLY A 224 -7.99 -14.74 1.30
C GLY A 224 -8.21 -13.62 2.34
N ASN A 225 -7.22 -12.75 2.53
CA ASN A 225 -7.27 -11.61 3.46
C ASN A 225 -7.63 -10.28 2.77
N LEU A 226 -7.98 -10.30 1.48
CA LEU A 226 -8.15 -9.09 0.70
C LEU A 226 -9.43 -8.34 1.12
N GLU A 227 -9.25 -7.11 1.56
CA GLU A 227 -10.34 -6.24 2.00
C GLU A 227 -10.62 -5.09 1.02
N TYR A 228 -9.59 -4.62 0.31
CA TYR A 228 -9.69 -3.53 -0.65
C TYR A 228 -9.08 -3.95 -1.99
N LEU A 229 -9.89 -3.92 -3.04
CA LEU A 229 -9.46 -4.22 -4.40
C LEU A 229 -9.83 -3.08 -5.34
N ASN A 230 -8.81 -2.50 -5.99
CA ASN A 230 -9.03 -1.50 -7.04
C ASN A 230 -8.59 -2.03 -8.41
N LEU A 231 -9.58 -2.17 -9.29
CA LEU A 231 -9.47 -2.65 -10.66
C LEU A 231 -9.98 -1.59 -11.66
N SER A 232 -10.00 -0.31 -11.27
CA SER A 232 -10.48 0.75 -12.15
C SER A 232 -9.66 0.86 -13.43
N SER A 233 -10.32 1.16 -14.56
CA SER A 233 -9.65 1.31 -15.86
C SER A 233 -8.81 0.11 -16.27
N ASN A 234 -9.39 -1.09 -16.28
CA ASN A 234 -8.74 -2.35 -16.67
C ASN A 234 -9.34 -3.06 -17.88
N GLY A 235 -10.36 -2.47 -18.50
CA GLY A 235 -11.06 -3.08 -19.63
C GLY A 235 -11.85 -4.34 -19.25
N ILE A 236 -12.29 -4.44 -17.99
CA ILE A 236 -13.10 -5.57 -17.51
C ILE A 236 -14.52 -5.45 -18.07
N ASP A 237 -15.06 -6.53 -18.63
CA ASP A 237 -16.44 -6.59 -19.14
C ASP A 237 -17.38 -7.35 -18.18
N CYS A 238 -18.66 -7.47 -18.57
CA CYS A 238 -19.65 -8.19 -17.79
C CYS A 238 -19.34 -9.69 -17.58
N GLY A 239 -18.65 -10.35 -18.52
CA GLY A 239 -18.28 -11.76 -18.37
C GLY A 239 -17.22 -11.97 -17.29
N GLY A 240 -16.30 -11.01 -17.12
CA GLY A 240 -15.34 -11.01 -16.01
C GLY A 240 -16.02 -10.79 -14.66
N VAL A 241 -16.96 -9.84 -14.61
CA VAL A 241 -17.73 -9.54 -13.38
C VAL A 241 -18.66 -10.69 -12.99
N GLU A 242 -19.22 -11.42 -13.94
CA GLU A 242 -20.01 -12.63 -13.67
C GLU A 242 -19.18 -13.70 -12.97
N ALA A 243 -17.96 -13.97 -13.45
CA ALA A 243 -17.05 -14.90 -12.79
C ALA A 243 -16.66 -14.42 -11.38
N LEU A 244 -16.47 -13.10 -11.21
CA LEU A 244 -16.23 -12.53 -9.88
C LEU A 244 -17.42 -12.73 -8.95
N ALA A 245 -18.66 -12.60 -9.42
CA ALA A 245 -19.86 -12.78 -8.61
C ALA A 245 -19.99 -14.20 -8.03
N GLU A 246 -19.41 -15.21 -8.67
CA GLU A 246 -19.39 -16.59 -8.18
C GLU A 246 -18.25 -16.88 -7.20
N SER A 247 -17.33 -15.94 -7.05
CA SER A 247 -16.10 -16.12 -6.29
C SER A 247 -16.29 -15.94 -4.78
N PRO A 248 -15.83 -16.89 -3.93
CA PRO A 248 -15.83 -16.74 -2.48
C PRO A 248 -14.99 -15.56 -1.97
N PHE A 249 -14.05 -15.05 -2.79
CA PHE A 249 -13.21 -13.91 -2.43
C PHE A 249 -14.02 -12.63 -2.11
N LEU A 250 -15.27 -12.52 -2.56
CA LEU A 250 -16.14 -11.39 -2.24
C LEU A 250 -16.61 -11.36 -0.77
N GLU A 251 -16.49 -12.46 -0.04
CA GLU A 251 -17.03 -12.57 1.33
C GLU A 251 -16.27 -11.69 2.34
N GLY A 252 -14.95 -11.57 2.17
CA GLY A 252 -14.10 -10.72 3.01
C GLY A 252 -13.93 -9.29 2.49
N LEU A 253 -14.36 -9.02 1.26
CA LEU A 253 -14.05 -7.76 0.58
C LEU A 253 -14.92 -6.61 1.12
N LYS A 254 -14.28 -5.55 1.59
CA LYS A 254 -14.93 -4.33 2.09
C LYS A 254 -15.12 -3.32 0.97
N VAL A 255 -14.18 -3.21 0.03
CA VAL A 255 -14.24 -2.25 -1.07
C VAL A 255 -13.80 -2.90 -2.38
N LEU A 256 -14.63 -2.74 -3.42
CA LEU A 256 -14.37 -3.14 -4.79
C LEU A 256 -14.53 -1.95 -5.73
N ASP A 257 -13.43 -1.47 -6.31
CA ASP A 257 -13.48 -0.43 -7.32
C ASP A 257 -13.35 -1.04 -8.73
N LEU A 258 -14.46 -0.99 -9.48
CA LEU A 258 -14.59 -1.41 -10.87
C LEU A 258 -14.86 -0.20 -11.78
N SER A 259 -14.61 1.03 -11.34
CA SER A 259 -14.88 2.22 -12.12
C SER A 259 -14.13 2.26 -13.45
N ARG A 260 -14.71 2.93 -14.44
CA ARG A 260 -14.14 3.16 -15.77
C ARG A 260 -13.75 1.84 -16.47
N ASN A 261 -14.63 0.84 -16.39
CA ASN A 261 -14.52 -0.43 -17.10
C ASN A 261 -15.68 -0.55 -18.12
N GLN A 262 -15.97 -1.76 -18.59
CA GLN A 262 -17.03 -2.08 -19.55
C GLN A 262 -18.13 -2.94 -18.90
N VAL A 263 -18.42 -2.69 -17.62
CA VAL A 263 -19.45 -3.43 -16.88
C VAL A 263 -20.84 -2.97 -17.32
N SER A 264 -21.60 -3.87 -17.94
CA SER A 264 -22.98 -3.63 -18.36
C SER A 264 -23.99 -3.97 -17.26
N ASP A 265 -25.26 -3.68 -17.52
CA ASP A 265 -26.41 -4.08 -16.68
C ASP A 265 -26.36 -5.54 -16.23
N ARG A 266 -25.91 -6.43 -17.12
CA ARG A 266 -25.80 -7.88 -16.85
C ARG A 266 -24.77 -8.17 -15.76
N GLY A 267 -23.61 -7.53 -15.82
CA GLY A 267 -22.55 -7.69 -14.81
C GLY A 267 -22.99 -7.15 -13.44
N VAL A 268 -23.69 -6.01 -13.41
CA VAL A 268 -24.24 -5.47 -12.16
C VAL A 268 -25.29 -6.40 -11.57
N GLN A 269 -26.18 -6.96 -12.41
CA GLN A 269 -27.16 -7.94 -11.97
C GLN A 269 -26.49 -9.18 -11.36
N ALA A 270 -25.44 -9.69 -11.99
CA ALA A 270 -24.66 -10.81 -11.44
C ALA A 270 -24.10 -10.50 -10.05
N LEU A 271 -23.48 -9.33 -9.85
CA LEU A 271 -23.01 -8.90 -8.53
C LEU A 271 -24.16 -8.84 -7.51
N THR A 272 -25.33 -8.33 -7.90
CA THR A 272 -26.48 -8.25 -6.97
C THR A 272 -27.07 -9.60 -6.58
N GLN A 273 -26.84 -10.63 -7.41
CA GLN A 273 -27.29 -12.00 -7.20
C GLN A 273 -26.22 -12.89 -6.56
N SER A 274 -24.98 -12.39 -6.43
CA SER A 274 -23.91 -13.09 -5.73
C SER A 274 -24.31 -13.43 -4.31
N ARG A 275 -24.07 -14.68 -3.92
CA ARG A 275 -24.20 -15.15 -2.53
C ARG A 275 -22.99 -14.80 -1.65
N HIS A 276 -21.87 -14.45 -2.28
CA HIS A 276 -20.61 -14.13 -1.60
C HIS A 276 -20.47 -12.63 -1.34
N LEU A 277 -21.11 -11.80 -2.17
CA LEU A 277 -21.08 -10.35 -1.98
C LEU A 277 -21.89 -9.94 -0.75
N THR A 278 -21.22 -9.33 0.23
CA THR A 278 -21.89 -8.80 1.40
C THR A 278 -22.51 -7.44 1.11
N ARG A 279 -23.61 -7.11 1.79
CA ARG A 279 -24.24 -5.77 1.68
C ARG A 279 -23.40 -4.65 2.28
N LYS A 280 -22.30 -4.97 2.97
CA LYS A 280 -21.36 -4.00 3.55
C LYS A 280 -20.23 -3.65 2.59
N THR A 281 -20.09 -4.40 1.49
CA THR A 281 -19.06 -4.15 0.48
C THR A 281 -19.41 -2.89 -0.31
N GLY A 282 -18.55 -1.88 -0.22
CA GLY A 282 -18.61 -0.68 -1.06
C GLY A 282 -18.16 -1.01 -2.48
N ILE A 283 -19.01 -0.79 -3.48
CA ILE A 283 -18.69 -1.02 -4.89
C ILE A 283 -18.69 0.31 -5.64
N ASN A 284 -17.62 0.61 -6.34
CA ASN A 284 -17.56 1.73 -7.26
C ASN A 284 -17.70 1.25 -8.71
N LEU A 285 -18.76 1.67 -9.40
CA LEU A 285 -19.04 1.38 -10.80
C LEU A 285 -19.02 2.65 -11.67
N TYR A 286 -18.52 3.77 -11.16
CA TYR A 286 -18.49 5.03 -11.88
C TYR A 286 -17.87 4.91 -13.27
N GLY A 287 -18.50 5.50 -14.30
CA GLY A 287 -17.96 5.47 -15.67
C GLY A 287 -18.04 4.11 -16.37
N ASN A 288 -18.96 3.24 -15.95
CA ASN A 288 -19.34 2.01 -16.67
C ASN A 288 -20.65 2.21 -17.46
N PRO A 289 -20.89 1.44 -18.54
CA PRO A 289 -22.10 1.51 -19.35
C PRO A 289 -23.31 0.84 -18.66
N VAL A 290 -23.73 1.36 -17.50
CA VAL A 290 -24.88 0.87 -16.72
C VAL A 290 -26.08 1.79 -16.95
N SER A 291 -27.24 1.21 -17.28
CA SER A 291 -28.48 1.95 -17.52
C SER A 291 -29.03 2.57 -16.23
N ARG A 292 -29.67 3.75 -16.34
CA ARG A 292 -30.32 4.42 -15.20
C ARG A 292 -31.33 3.54 -14.47
N ARG A 293 -31.99 2.63 -15.20
CA ARG A 293 -32.95 1.67 -14.63
C ARG A 293 -32.28 0.74 -13.64
N VAL A 294 -31.14 0.15 -14.01
CA VAL A 294 -30.38 -0.73 -13.12
C VAL A 294 -29.77 0.05 -11.97
N GLN A 295 -29.21 1.24 -12.23
CA GLN A 295 -28.68 2.11 -11.17
C GLN A 295 -29.72 2.36 -10.07
N ALA A 296 -30.93 2.78 -10.44
CA ALA A 296 -32.02 3.04 -9.49
C ALA A 296 -32.42 1.78 -8.70
N SER A 297 -32.51 0.63 -9.37
CA SER A 297 -32.87 -0.64 -8.74
C SER A 297 -31.83 -1.13 -7.73
N VAL A 298 -30.55 -0.88 -8.00
CA VAL A 298 -29.42 -1.41 -7.22
C VAL A 298 -29.10 -0.51 -6.03
N SER A 299 -29.16 0.82 -6.20
CA SER A 299 -28.95 1.78 -5.11
C SER A 299 -29.95 1.58 -3.96
N ALA A 300 -31.18 1.18 -4.26
CA ALA A 300 -32.20 0.84 -3.25
C ALA A 300 -31.84 -0.43 -2.45
N ARG A 301 -31.18 -1.41 -3.08
CA ARG A 301 -30.81 -2.71 -2.47
C ARG A 301 -29.55 -2.63 -1.59
N PHE A 302 -28.61 -1.75 -1.93
CA PHE A 302 -27.30 -1.63 -1.27
C PHE A 302 -27.14 -0.35 -0.43
N ARG A 303 -28.22 0.39 -0.14
CA ARG A 303 -28.23 1.55 0.78
C ARG A 303 -27.09 2.57 0.52
N GLY A 304 -26.77 2.82 -0.75
CA GLY A 304 -25.71 3.77 -1.13
C GLY A 304 -24.28 3.22 -1.07
N GLN A 305 -24.07 1.93 -0.79
CA GLN A 305 -22.75 1.29 -0.88
C GLN A 305 -22.28 1.10 -2.33
N ILE A 306 -23.17 1.29 -3.33
CA ILE A 306 -22.82 1.20 -4.74
C ILE A 306 -22.84 2.60 -5.36
N GLY A 307 -21.69 3.06 -5.84
CA GLY A 307 -21.52 4.32 -6.57
C GLY A 307 -21.53 4.11 -8.09
N PHE A 308 -22.16 5.04 -8.81
CA PHE A 308 -22.26 5.06 -10.29
C PHE A 308 -21.80 6.40 -10.86
#